data_AF-A0A3R6ZY28-F1
#
_entry.id   AF-A0A3R6ZY28-F1
#
_cell.length_a   1.000
_cell.length_b   1.000
_cell.length_c   1.000
_cell.angle_alpha   90.00
_cell.angle_beta   90.00
_cell.angle_gamma   90.00
#
_symmetry.space_group_name_H-M   'P 1'
#
loop_
_entity.id
_entity.type
_entity.pdbx_description
1 polymer ?
#
loop_
_entity_poly.entity_id
_entity_poly.type
_entity_poly.pdbx_seq_one_letter_code
_entity_poly.pdbx_strand_id
1 'polypeptide(L)'
;MEAASRNILLLVDNASPHKAKEDTLLTNVSLKMLPPNATAYLQPQDTGIIASFKAKVKQRQLQNALEKIDSVVAGRQDRLYEVPLV
;
A
#
# COMPACT_ATOMS: atom_id res chain seq x y z
N MET A 1 -9.10 2.95 24.64
CA MET A 1 -9.29 4.30 24.07
C MET A 1 -10.65 4.82 24.48
N GLU A 2 -10.80 5.32 25.70
CA GLU A 2 -11.91 6.23 26.03
C GLU A 2 -11.53 7.62 25.51
N ALA A 3 -11.65 7.81 24.19
CA ALA A 3 -11.15 9.01 23.53
C ALA A 3 -12.31 9.96 23.19
N ALA A 4 -12.54 10.95 24.06
CA ALA A 4 -13.26 12.19 23.77
C ALA A 4 -14.71 12.10 23.23
N SER A 5 -15.47 11.03 23.52
CA SER A 5 -16.86 10.86 23.04
C SER A 5 -17.02 10.97 21.52
N ARG A 6 -16.00 10.52 20.76
CA ARG A 6 -16.05 10.57 19.29
C ARG A 6 -16.60 9.26 18.75
N ASN A 7 -17.61 9.36 17.90
CA ASN A 7 -18.12 8.23 17.13
C ASN A 7 -17.32 8.09 15.83
N ILE A 8 -16.67 6.95 15.65
CA ILE A 8 -15.80 6.66 14.52
C ILE A 8 -16.52 5.69 13.59
N LEU A 9 -16.57 6.01 12.30
CA LEU A 9 -16.94 5.04 11.26
C LEU A 9 -15.66 4.47 10.66
N LEU A 10 -15.46 3.16 10.79
CA LEU A 10 -14.33 2.45 10.20
C LEU A 10 -14.81 1.66 8.97
N LEU A 11 -14.38 2.11 7.79
CA LEU A 11 -14.63 1.46 6.51
C LEU A 11 -13.48 0.49 6.20
N VAL A 12 -13.79 -0.78 5.96
CA VAL A 12 -12.81 -1.83 5.65
C VAL A 12 -13.23 -2.64 4.44
N ASP A 13 -12.26 -3.30 3.81
CA ASP A 13 -12.54 -4.24 2.72
C ASP A 13 -13.04 -5.58 3.29
N ASN A 14 -13.33 -6.55 2.43
CA ASN A 14 -13.85 -7.85 2.84
C ASN A 14 -12.78 -8.87 3.23
N ALA A 15 -11.54 -8.47 3.47
CA ALA A 15 -10.50 -9.43 3.84
C ALA A 15 -10.83 -10.06 5.21
N SER A 16 -10.65 -11.38 5.31
CA SER A 16 -11.02 -12.17 6.49
C SER A 16 -10.50 -11.62 7.83
N PRO A 17 -9.28 -11.05 7.93
CA PRO A 17 -8.80 -10.45 9.18
C PRO A 17 -9.61 -9.25 9.69
N HIS A 18 -10.39 -8.58 8.84
CA HIS A 18 -11.21 -7.43 9.22
C HIS A 18 -12.58 -7.82 9.79
N LYS A 19 -12.96 -9.10 9.71
CA LYS A 19 -14.22 -9.58 10.29
C LYS A 19 -14.10 -9.55 11.81
N ALA A 20 -14.92 -8.71 12.45
CA ALA A 20 -15.08 -8.74 13.89
C ALA A 20 -15.59 -10.12 14.32
N LYS A 21 -15.08 -10.62 15.45
CA LYS A 21 -15.65 -11.82 16.08
C LYS A 21 -17.00 -11.45 16.68
N GLU A 22 -17.90 -12.43 16.81
CA GLU A 22 -19.25 -12.21 17.33
C GLU A 22 -19.28 -11.60 18.73
N ASP A 23 -18.25 -11.85 19.54
CA ASP A 23 -18.07 -11.34 20.91
C ASP A 23 -17.36 -9.98 20.98
N THR A 24 -16.98 -9.38 19.84
CA THR A 24 -16.26 -8.11 19.81
C THR A 24 -17.22 -6.94 20.00
N LEU A 25 -17.23 -6.37 21.20
CA LEU A 25 -17.99 -5.16 21.53
C LEU A 25 -17.17 -3.90 21.22
N LEU A 26 -17.67 -3.06 20.30
CA LEU A 26 -17.11 -1.75 19.97
C LEU A 26 -18.03 -0.66 20.54
N THR A 27 -17.54 0.16 21.48
CA THR A 27 -18.35 1.17 22.17
C THR A 27 -18.49 2.49 21.41
N ASN A 28 -17.52 2.82 20.56
CA ASN A 28 -17.44 4.12 19.86
C ASN A 28 -17.02 3.98 18.39
N VAL A 29 -16.90 2.76 17.89
CA VAL A 29 -16.50 2.47 16.51
C VAL A 29 -17.60 1.68 15.84
N SER A 30 -18.17 2.22 14.76
CA SER A 30 -19.01 1.48 13.85
C SER A 30 -18.14 0.92 12.73
N LEU A 31 -18.03 -0.40 12.66
CA LEU A 31 -17.32 -1.07 11.57
C LEU A 31 -18.29 -1.32 10.41
N LYS A 32 -17.91 -0.93 9.19
CA LYS A 32 -18.66 -1.20 7.96
C LYS A 32 -17.76 -1.81 6.89
N MET A 33 -18.19 -2.96 6.40
CA MET A 33 -17.57 -3.64 5.27
C MET A 33 -18.05 -3.00 3.98
N LEU A 34 -17.14 -2.73 3.06
CA LEU A 34 -17.51 -2.29 1.71
C LEU A 34 -18.12 -3.43 0.90
N PRO A 35 -18.87 -3.13 -0.18
CA PRO A 35 -19.34 -4.16 -1.09
C PRO A 35 -18.17 -4.99 -1.67
N PRO A 36 -18.38 -6.28 -1.95
CA PRO A 36 -17.38 -7.10 -2.63
C PRO A 36 -16.90 -6.43 -3.93
N ASN A 37 -15.61 -6.55 -4.23
CA ASN A 37 -14.97 -6.00 -5.44
C ASN A 37 -15.05 -4.48 -5.61
N ALA A 38 -15.48 -3.73 -4.59
CA ALA A 38 -15.58 -2.28 -4.65
C ALA A 38 -14.31 -1.55 -4.18
N THR A 39 -13.31 -2.27 -3.66
CA THR A 39 -12.10 -1.69 -3.03
C THR A 39 -11.38 -0.70 -3.95
N ALA A 40 -11.16 -1.09 -5.21
CA ALA A 40 -10.47 -0.28 -6.20
C ALA A 40 -11.19 1.03 -6.57
N TYR A 41 -12.47 1.18 -6.23
CA TYR A 41 -13.27 2.36 -6.57
C TYR A 41 -13.68 3.17 -5.33
N LEU A 42 -14.05 2.47 -4.26
CA LEU A 42 -14.61 3.09 -3.05
C LEU A 42 -13.58 3.28 -1.94
N GLN A 43 -12.47 2.54 -1.92
CA GLN A 43 -11.45 2.76 -0.89
C GLN A 43 -10.53 3.92 -1.27
N PRO A 44 -10.49 5.00 -0.45
CA PRO A 44 -9.56 6.10 -0.66
C PRO A 44 -8.10 5.66 -0.56
N GLN A 45 -7.82 4.61 0.22
CA GLN A 45 -6.47 4.08 0.38
C GLN A 45 -5.93 3.50 -0.92
N ASP A 46 -6.73 2.69 -1.63
CA ASP A 46 -6.35 2.10 -2.91
C ASP A 46 -6.22 3.16 -4.01
N THR A 47 -7.26 3.99 -4.16
CA THR A 47 -7.36 4.98 -5.24
C THR A 47 -6.45 6.19 -5.06
N GLY A 48 -6.16 6.57 -3.81
CA GLY A 48 -5.34 7.73 -3.48
C GLY A 48 -3.92 7.33 -3.10
N ILE A 49 -3.77 6.81 -1.87
CA ILE A 49 -2.46 6.64 -1.22
C ILE A 49 -1.61 5.58 -1.94
N ILE A 50 -2.16 4.39 -2.15
CA ILE A 50 -1.45 3.26 -2.75
C ILE A 50 -1.16 3.55 -4.23
N ALA A 51 -2.12 4.11 -4.97
CA ALA A 51 -1.91 4.52 -6.36
C ALA A 51 -0.74 5.52 -6.48
N SER A 52 -0.72 6.56 -5.64
CA SER A 52 0.34 7.57 -5.62
C SER A 52 1.70 6.96 -5.24
N PHE A 53 1.72 6.07 -4.25
CA PHE A 53 2.93 5.37 -3.85
C PHE A 53 3.49 4.48 -4.96
N LYS A 54 2.64 3.67 -5.61
CA LYS A 54 3.02 2.82 -6.75
C LYS A 54 3.58 3.63 -7.91
N ALA A 55 2.99 4.78 -8.22
CA ALA A 55 3.49 5.69 -9.25
C ALA A 55 4.92 6.16 -8.93
N LYS A 56 5.20 6.51 -7.66
CA LYS A 56 6.55 6.95 -7.26
C LYS A 56 7.58 5.82 -7.29
N VAL A 57 7.20 4.62 -6.89
CA VAL A 57 8.05 3.43 -7.01
C VAL A 57 8.40 3.17 -8.47
N LYS A 58 7.41 3.20 -9.37
CA LYS A 58 7.64 2.99 -10.81
C LYS A 58 8.57 4.06 -11.41
N GLN A 59 8.43 5.32 -11.00
CA GLN A 59 9.34 6.39 -11.42
C GLN A 59 10.79 6.07 -11.03
N ARG A 60 11.03 5.66 -9.78
CA ARG A 60 12.38 5.32 -9.30
C ARG A 60 12.94 4.10 -10.02
N GLN A 61 12.13 3.08 -10.26
CA GLN A 61 12.55 1.90 -11.02
C GLN A 61 13.01 2.28 -12.43
N LEU A 62 12.28 3.17 -13.10
CA LEU A 62 12.66 3.66 -14.44
C LEU A 62 13.95 4.48 -14.40
N GLN A 63 14.11 5.38 -13.43
CA GLN A 63 15.34 6.16 -13.24
C GLN A 63 16.55 5.24 -13.03
N ASN A 64 16.45 4.27 -12.12
CA ASN A 64 17.51 3.30 -11.87
C ASN A 64 17.84 2.45 -13.11
N ALA A 65 16.85 2.12 -13.93
CA ALA A 65 17.07 1.38 -15.17
C ALA A 65 17.84 2.22 -16.20
N LEU A 66 17.48 3.50 -16.37
CA LEU A 66 18.18 4.42 -17.24
C LEU A 66 19.63 4.64 -16.79
N GLU A 67 19.86 4.89 -15.50
CA GLU A 67 21.21 5.05 -14.93
C GLU A 67 22.11 3.84 -15.19
N LYS A 68 21.54 2.63 -15.11
CA LYS A 68 22.26 1.38 -15.43
C LYS A 68 22.57 1.26 -16.93
N ILE A 69 21.68 1.71 -17.79
CA ILE A 69 21.95 1.73 -19.24
C ILE A 69 23.06 2.72 -19.54
N ASP A 70 22.98 3.93 -18.98
CA ASP A 70 23.98 4.98 -19.16
C ASP A 70 25.37 4.55 -18.65
N SER A 71 25.43 3.83 -17.52
CA SER A 71 26.70 3.33 -17.00
C SER A 71 27.35 2.28 -17.92
N VAL A 72 26.54 1.39 -18.51
CA VAL A 72 26.99 0.41 -19.51
C VAL A 72 27.47 1.09 -20.78
N VAL A 73 26.69 2.05 -21.30
CA VAL A 73 27.03 2.80 -22.53
C VAL A 73 28.30 3.64 -22.33
N ALA A 74 28.54 4.17 -21.13
CA ALA A 74 29.76 4.91 -20.78
C ALA A 74 31.00 4.03 -20.58
N GLY A 75 30.93 2.71 -20.84
CA GLY A 75 32.05 1.79 -20.70
C GLY A 75 32.49 1.52 -19.26
N ARG A 76 31.67 1.89 -18.26
CA ARG A 76 31.94 1.62 -16.83
C ARG A 76 31.35 0.27 -16.43
N GLN A 77 31.95 -0.81 -16.90
CA GLN A 77 31.62 -2.15 -16.43
C GLN A 77 32.63 -2.60 -15.37
N ASP A 78 32.28 -2.41 -14.11
CA ASP A 78 32.73 -3.28 -13.02
C ASP A 78 31.45 -3.75 -12.32
N ARG A 79 31.19 -5.06 -12.31
CA ARG A 79 30.18 -5.74 -11.46
C ARG A 79 28.72 -5.72 -11.90
N LEU A 80 28.43 -5.84 -13.21
CA LEU A 80 27.05 -5.89 -13.73
C LEU A 80 26.19 -7.10 -13.21
N TYR A 81 26.81 -8.08 -12.56
CA TYR A 81 26.16 -9.31 -12.07
C TYR A 81 26.48 -9.65 -10.61
N GLU A 82 27.11 -8.77 -9.84
CA GLU A 82 27.29 -9.04 -8.40
C GLU A 82 25.96 -8.80 -7.67
N VAL A 83 25.33 -9.90 -7.24
CA VAL A 83 24.28 -9.87 -6.22
C VAL A 83 25.00 -9.86 -4.87
N PRO A 84 24.83 -8.85 -4.00
CA PRO A 84 25.42 -8.89 -2.67
C PRO A 84 24.85 -10.10 -1.93
N LEU A 85 25.71 -11.06 -1.60
CA LEU A 85 25.38 -12.10 -0.64
C LEU A 85 25.40 -11.44 0.74
N VAL A 86 24.21 -11.32 1.34
CA VAL A 86 24.08 -11.12 2.79
C VAL A 86 24.32 -12.45 3.48
#